data_AF-A0A819JGS2-F1
#
_entry.id   AF-A0A819JGS2-F1
#
_cell.length_a   1.000
_cell.length_b   1.000
_cell.length_c   1.000
_cell.angle_alpha   90.00
_cell.angle_beta   90.00
_cell.angle_gamma   90.00
#
_symmetry.space_group_name_H-M   'P 1'
#
loop_
_entity.id
_entity.type
_entity.pdbx_description
1 polymer ?
#
loop_
_entity_poly.entity_id
_entity_poly.type
_entity_poly.pdbx_seq_one_letter_code
_entity_poly.pdbx_strand_id
1 'polypeptide(L)'
;MLNFSISGPTCYTFLQYYLIALKSLISTDSNDDDHKCLIMLSNYLCTLTLLYDRPFSSYRSSLIAASCLLFAIQLLNQYLNIDTTWSNNYIQLTTYTQYDLNECTLALAEIHSKTYNQDKITSSLLRRYLNAKKYNELYHKRVHEIIHRSNLEEEEEEYNNSHDDDDDHILDLTLDEFEENHISFDCHR
;
A
#
# COMPACT_ATOMS: atom_id res chain seq x y z
N MET A 1 -25.86 -6.09 17.80
CA MET A 1 -26.63 -4.84 17.63
C MET A 1 -25.69 -3.69 17.96
N LEU A 2 -25.52 -2.70 17.07
CA LEU A 2 -24.48 -1.65 17.21
C LEU A 2 -24.88 -0.48 18.14
N ASN A 3 -26.08 -0.48 18.74
CA ASN A 3 -26.56 0.54 19.69
C ASN A 3 -26.30 2.01 19.27
N PHE A 4 -26.44 2.32 17.97
CA PHE A 4 -26.09 3.62 17.38
C PHE A 4 -24.64 4.10 17.64
N SER A 5 -23.76 3.21 18.09
CA SER A 5 -22.34 3.46 18.32
C SER A 5 -21.57 3.28 17.01
N ILE A 6 -21.72 4.25 16.11
CA ILE A 6 -21.13 4.22 14.76
C ILE A 6 -19.73 4.86 14.74
N SER A 7 -19.34 5.57 15.81
CA SER A 7 -18.09 6.34 15.90
C SER A 7 -16.94 5.53 16.52
N GLY A 8 -16.69 4.32 16.01
CA GLY A 8 -15.57 3.49 16.46
C GLY A 8 -14.23 3.93 15.85
N PRO A 9 -13.12 3.91 16.60
CA PRO A 9 -11.81 4.23 16.06
C PRO A 9 -11.35 3.13 15.09
N THR A 10 -10.99 3.53 13.88
CA THR A 10 -10.52 2.63 12.82
C THR A 10 -9.00 2.59 12.77
N CYS A 11 -8.44 1.57 12.12
CA CYS A 11 -7.01 1.49 11.84
C CYS A 11 -6.49 2.79 11.18
N TYR A 12 -7.26 3.30 10.20
CA TYR A 12 -6.96 4.57 9.54
C TYR A 12 -6.85 5.75 10.52
N THR A 13 -7.75 5.87 11.52
CA THR A 13 -7.70 6.99 12.48
C THR A 13 -6.41 7.00 13.31
N PHE A 14 -5.95 5.82 13.76
CA PHE A 14 -4.68 5.70 14.48
C PHE A 14 -3.49 5.96 13.56
N LEU A 15 -3.53 5.43 12.34
CA LEU A 15 -2.45 5.62 11.37
C LEU A 15 -2.23 7.11 11.04
N GLN A 16 -3.32 7.86 10.81
CA GLN A 16 -3.23 9.30 10.56
C GLN A 16 -2.64 10.04 11.76
N TYR A 17 -3.06 9.68 12.98
CA TYR A 17 -2.48 10.25 14.19
C TYR A 17 -0.97 9.97 14.28
N TYR A 18 -0.53 8.74 13.98
CA TYR A 18 0.89 8.38 14.01
C TYR A 18 1.70 9.13 12.95
N LEU A 19 1.22 9.20 11.71
CA LEU A 19 1.89 9.90 10.62
C LEU A 19 2.05 11.40 10.88
N ILE A 20 1.02 12.04 11.46
CA ILE A 20 1.07 13.45 11.86
C ILE A 20 2.10 13.67 12.97
N ALA A 21 2.08 12.83 14.00
CA ALA A 21 3.01 12.94 15.12
C ALA A 21 4.48 12.72 14.70
N LEU A 22 4.70 11.84 13.72
CA LEU A 22 6.04 11.54 13.19
C LEU A 22 6.52 12.53 12.14
N LYS A 23 5.64 13.33 11.54
CA LYS A 23 6.01 14.34 10.56
C LYS A 23 7.07 15.29 11.13
N SER A 24 6.90 15.78 12.36
CA SER A 24 7.88 16.66 13.00
C SER A 24 9.25 16.00 13.22
N LEU A 25 9.26 14.68 13.40
CA LEU A 25 10.47 13.88 13.63
C LEU A 25 11.22 13.54 12.34
N ILE A 26 10.48 13.36 11.23
CA ILE A 26 11.03 12.96 9.93
C ILE A 26 11.41 14.20 9.08
N SER A 27 10.66 15.29 9.20
CA SER A 27 10.86 16.51 8.40
C SER A 27 12.12 17.32 8.77
N THR A 28 12.93 16.86 9.72
CA THR A 28 14.12 17.59 10.17
C THR A 28 15.37 17.32 9.31
N ASP A 29 15.44 16.19 8.57
CA ASP A 29 16.69 15.78 7.89
C ASP A 29 16.58 15.27 6.43
N SER A 30 15.40 14.98 5.84
CA SER A 30 15.36 14.41 4.46
C SER A 30 14.05 14.61 3.68
N ASN A 31 14.20 14.69 2.35
CA ASN A 31 13.21 14.68 1.27
C ASN A 31 11.72 14.48 1.67
N ASP A 32 10.90 15.49 1.39
CA ASP A 32 9.42 15.47 1.50
C ASP A 32 8.79 14.24 0.79
N ASP A 33 9.47 13.72 -0.24
CA ASP A 33 9.07 12.53 -0.99
C ASP A 33 9.10 11.23 -0.16
N ASP A 34 10.02 11.06 0.80
CA ASP A 34 10.08 9.85 1.64
C ASP A 34 8.89 9.77 2.59
N HIS A 35 8.51 10.92 3.16
CA HIS A 35 7.32 11.02 4.01
C HIS A 35 6.04 10.75 3.20
N LYS A 36 5.94 11.26 1.97
CA LYS A 36 4.82 10.96 1.07
C LYS A 36 4.78 9.48 0.68
N CYS A 37 5.92 8.85 0.40
CA CYS A 37 6.01 7.41 0.17
C CYS A 37 5.45 6.64 1.36
N LEU A 38 5.89 7.00 2.58
CA LEU A 38 5.47 6.35 3.81
C LEU A 38 3.96 6.47 4.04
N ILE A 39 3.39 7.65 3.83
CA ILE A 39 1.94 7.88 3.92
C ILE A 39 1.20 7.01 2.90
N MET A 40 1.65 7.00 1.65
CA MET A 40 0.96 6.27 0.59
C MET A 40 1.00 4.75 0.83
N LEU A 41 2.17 4.22 1.17
CA LEU A 41 2.40 2.80 1.40
C LEU A 41 1.65 2.30 2.66
N SER A 42 1.71 3.05 3.76
CA SER A 42 0.98 2.68 4.98
C SER A 42 -0.54 2.72 4.79
N ASN A 43 -1.07 3.67 4.00
CA ASN A 43 -2.49 3.70 3.64
C ASN A 43 -2.88 2.53 2.74
N TYR A 44 -2.00 2.14 1.81
CA TYR A 44 -2.20 0.95 0.99
C TYR A 44 -2.31 -0.31 1.86
N LEU A 45 -1.35 -0.54 2.77
CA LEU A 45 -1.35 -1.66 3.70
C LEU A 45 -2.56 -1.65 4.64
N CYS A 46 -2.94 -0.47 5.14
CA CYS A 46 -4.17 -0.32 5.93
C CYS A 46 -5.41 -0.74 5.13
N THR A 47 -5.49 -0.37 3.85
CA THR A 47 -6.62 -0.78 3.01
C THR A 47 -6.58 -2.28 2.74
N LEU A 48 -5.39 -2.86 2.59
CA LEU A 48 -5.20 -4.29 2.42
C LEU A 48 -5.77 -5.08 3.61
N THR A 49 -5.58 -4.60 4.83
CA THR A 49 -6.13 -5.25 6.04
C THR A 49 -7.65 -5.29 6.07
N LEU A 50 -8.33 -4.36 5.39
CA LEU A 50 -9.79 -4.33 5.31
C LEU A 50 -10.33 -5.33 4.28
N LEU A 51 -9.56 -5.66 3.25
CA LEU A 51 -9.97 -6.65 2.25
C LEU A 51 -9.85 -8.08 2.78
N TYR A 52 -8.87 -8.33 3.65
CA TYR A 52 -8.58 -9.64 4.20
C TYR A 52 -8.93 -9.71 5.69
N ASP A 53 -10.23 -9.86 6.00
CA ASP A 53 -10.78 -9.75 7.36
C ASP A 53 -10.18 -10.77 8.37
N ARG A 54 -9.61 -11.89 7.90
CA ARG A 54 -8.79 -12.80 8.72
C ARG A 54 -7.34 -12.74 8.24
N PRO A 55 -6.35 -12.53 9.14
CA PRO A 55 -6.44 -12.57 10.62
C PRO A 55 -6.78 -11.22 11.30
N PHE A 56 -6.95 -10.12 10.55
CA PHE A 56 -6.92 -8.77 11.13
C PHE A 56 -8.10 -8.41 12.06
N SER A 57 -9.26 -9.06 11.91
CA SER A 57 -10.40 -8.89 12.83
C SER A 57 -10.08 -9.21 14.29
N SER A 58 -9.03 -10.00 14.57
CA SER A 58 -8.60 -10.35 15.93
C SER A 58 -7.70 -9.29 16.57
N TYR A 59 -7.10 -8.40 15.79
CA TYR A 59 -6.19 -7.36 16.26
C TYR A 59 -6.93 -6.05 16.57
N ARG A 60 -6.37 -5.26 17.49
CA ARG A 60 -6.86 -3.90 17.74
C ARG A 60 -6.49 -3.00 16.58
N SER A 61 -7.38 -2.08 16.22
CA SER A 61 -7.15 -1.04 15.19
C SER A 61 -5.80 -0.31 15.35
N SER A 62 -5.40 0.01 16.58
CA SER A 62 -4.13 0.68 16.88
C SER A 62 -2.90 -0.19 16.57
N LEU A 63 -2.98 -1.49 16.85
CA LEU A 63 -1.91 -2.46 16.60
C LEU A 63 -1.75 -2.69 15.10
N ILE A 64 -2.86 -2.81 14.36
CA ILE A 64 -2.85 -2.92 12.90
C ILE A 64 -2.20 -1.66 12.31
N ALA A 65 -2.59 -0.47 12.77
CA ALA A 65 -2.03 0.79 12.29
C ALA A 65 -0.51 0.89 12.52
N ALA A 66 -0.05 0.52 13.72
CA ALA A 66 1.38 0.49 14.04
C ALA A 66 2.14 -0.56 13.20
N SER A 67 1.54 -1.72 12.95
CA SER A 67 2.12 -2.79 12.12
C SER A 67 2.23 -2.37 10.65
N CYS A 68 1.19 -1.72 10.10
CA CYS A 68 1.22 -1.14 8.75
C CYS A 68 2.32 -0.08 8.63
N LEU A 69 2.51 0.74 9.66
CA LEU A 69 3.57 1.75 9.68
C LEU A 69 4.95 1.10 9.72
N LEU A 70 5.18 0.15 10.64
CA LEU A 70 6.43 -0.60 10.73
C LEU A 70 6.78 -1.28 9.40
N PHE A 71 5.82 -2.01 8.83
CA PHE A 71 6.03 -2.71 7.57
C PHE A 71 6.28 -1.75 6.40
N ALA A 72 5.60 -0.60 6.37
CA ALA A 72 5.87 0.43 5.37
C ALA A 72 7.30 0.99 5.48
N ILE A 73 7.82 1.18 6.70
CA ILE A 73 9.20 1.65 6.90
C ILE A 73 10.19 0.58 6.42
N GLN A 74 9.93 -0.69 6.71
CA GLN A 74 10.76 -1.82 6.26
C GLN A 74 10.81 -1.90 4.73
N LEU A 75 9.67 -1.82 4.07
CA LEU A 75 9.56 -1.82 2.60
C LEU A 75 10.28 -0.62 1.96
N LEU A 76 10.26 0.55 2.59
CA LEU A 76 10.95 1.75 2.09
C LEU A 76 12.47 1.69 2.28
N ASN A 77 12.94 0.97 3.30
CA ASN A 77 14.33 0.91 3.73
C ASN A 77 14.79 -0.55 3.85
N GLN A 78 14.83 -1.28 2.73
CA GLN A 78 15.23 -2.69 2.68
C GLN A 78 16.63 -2.96 3.27
N TYR A 79 17.52 -1.96 3.27
CA TYR A 79 18.88 -2.07 3.78
C TYR A 79 19.03 -1.71 5.26
N LEU A 80 17.95 -1.26 5.93
CA LEU A 80 18.01 -0.98 7.37
C LEU A 80 17.94 -2.31 8.12
N ASN A 81 18.84 -2.49 9.10
CA ASN A 81 18.74 -3.61 10.01
C ASN A 81 17.36 -3.61 10.69
N ILE A 82 16.78 -4.79 10.82
CA ILE A 82 15.47 -5.04 11.43
C ILE A 82 15.41 -4.48 12.87
N ASP A 83 16.54 -4.46 13.58
CA ASP A 83 16.63 -3.95 14.95
C ASP A 83 16.69 -2.41 15.04
N THR A 84 16.99 -1.69 13.95
CA THR A 84 17.07 -0.22 13.94
C THR A 84 15.80 0.45 13.41
N THR A 85 14.82 -0.34 12.94
CA THR A 85 13.65 0.18 12.22
C THR A 85 12.58 0.76 13.15
N TRP A 86 12.48 0.31 14.41
CA TRP A 86 11.47 0.74 15.37
C TRP A 86 12.08 1.41 16.61
N SER A 87 12.46 2.68 16.45
CA SER A 87 13.09 3.46 17.52
C SER A 87 12.16 3.74 18.72
N ASN A 88 12.74 4.14 19.85
CA ASN A 88 12.01 4.50 21.07
C ASN A 88 10.90 5.56 20.85
N ASN A 89 11.06 6.45 19.86
CA ASN A 89 10.03 7.45 19.55
C ASN A 89 8.74 6.80 19.04
N TYR A 90 8.87 5.74 18.22
CA TYR A 90 7.71 4.97 17.74
C TYR A 90 7.06 4.18 18.87
N ILE A 91 7.86 3.62 19.77
CA ILE A 91 7.35 2.90 20.96
C ILE A 91 6.61 3.86 21.89
N GLN A 92 7.15 5.06 22.14
CA GLN A 92 6.47 6.06 22.97
C GLN A 92 5.15 6.54 22.37
N LEU A 93 5.09 6.65 21.04
CA LEU A 93 3.90 7.09 20.32
C LEU A 93 2.81 6.00 20.24
N THR A 94 3.20 4.76 20.00
CA THR A 94 2.27 3.65 19.72
C THR A 94 2.04 2.74 20.92
N THR A 95 2.90 2.80 21.93
CA THR A 95 3.01 1.89 23.08
C THR A 95 3.39 0.44 22.74
N TYR A 96 3.67 0.14 21.47
CA TYR A 96 4.01 -1.20 21.01
C TYR A 96 5.51 -1.32 20.70
N THR A 97 6.11 -2.40 21.17
CA THR A 97 7.44 -2.82 20.75
C THR A 97 7.36 -3.56 19.43
N GLN A 98 8.49 -3.70 18.74
CA GLN A 98 8.56 -4.50 17.51
C GLN A 98 8.13 -5.96 17.72
N TYR A 99 8.41 -6.52 18.90
CA TYR A 99 7.97 -7.86 19.28
C TYR A 99 6.43 -7.97 19.31
N ASP A 100 5.75 -6.95 19.86
CA ASP A 100 4.28 -6.93 19.92
C ASP A 100 3.63 -6.87 18.52
N LEU A 101 4.33 -6.29 17.55
CA LEU A 101 3.84 -6.08 16.18
C LEU A 101 4.15 -7.27 15.26
N ASN A 102 5.09 -8.14 15.64
CA ASN A 102 5.67 -9.16 14.77
C ASN A 102 4.62 -10.04 14.07
N GLU A 103 3.69 -10.63 14.81
CA GLU A 103 2.66 -11.51 14.25
C GLU A 103 1.74 -10.80 13.24
N CYS A 104 1.37 -9.55 13.52
CA CYS A 104 0.53 -8.76 12.62
C CYS A 104 1.32 -8.30 11.39
N THR A 105 2.60 -7.99 11.55
CA THR A 105 3.51 -7.64 10.45
C THR A 105 3.78 -8.83 9.54
N LEU A 106 3.96 -10.04 10.08
CA LEU A 106 4.09 -11.27 9.28
C LEU A 106 2.83 -11.56 8.47
N ALA A 107 1.65 -11.44 9.09
CA ALA A 107 0.38 -11.59 8.38
C ALA A 107 0.20 -10.52 7.27
N LEU A 108 0.65 -9.29 7.51
CA LEU A 108 0.68 -8.22 6.50
C LEU A 108 1.61 -8.58 5.33
N ALA A 109 2.80 -9.09 5.61
CA ALA A 109 3.77 -9.48 4.59
C ALA A 109 3.23 -10.62 3.71
N GLU A 110 2.61 -11.63 4.31
CA GLU A 110 1.99 -12.74 3.58
C GLU A 110 0.89 -12.25 2.62
N ILE A 111 0.03 -11.34 3.09
CA ILE A 111 -1.08 -10.81 2.28
C ILE A 111 -0.58 -9.84 1.21
N HIS A 112 0.47 -9.07 1.51
CA HIS A 112 1.15 -8.23 0.53
C HIS A 112 1.68 -9.07 -0.64
N SER A 113 2.41 -10.15 -0.34
CA SER A 113 2.92 -11.10 -1.35
C SER A 113 1.77 -11.77 -2.13
N LYS A 114 0.73 -12.26 -1.45
CA LYS A 114 -0.43 -12.91 -2.10
C LYS A 114 -1.20 -11.98 -3.03
N THR A 115 -1.43 -10.74 -2.60
CA THR A 115 -2.20 -9.77 -3.38
C THR A 115 -1.43 -9.38 -4.65
N TYR A 116 -0.11 -9.36 -4.57
CA TYR A 116 0.76 -9.16 -5.73
C TYR A 116 0.70 -10.34 -6.70
N ASN A 117 0.81 -11.57 -6.20
CA ASN A 117 0.73 -12.79 -7.04
C ASN A 117 -0.63 -12.98 -7.73
N GLN A 118 -1.70 -12.43 -7.15
CA GLN A 118 -3.02 -12.37 -7.77
C GLN A 118 -3.12 -11.31 -8.88
N ASP A 119 -2.08 -10.49 -9.09
CA ASP A 119 -2.10 -9.28 -9.89
C ASP A 119 -1.27 -9.29 -11.17
N LYS A 120 -1.70 -10.18 -12.08
CA LYS A 120 -1.71 -9.86 -13.51
C LYS A 120 -3.09 -9.46 -14.06
N ILE A 121 -4.21 -9.72 -13.35
CA ILE A 121 -5.54 -9.68 -13.99
C ILE A 121 -6.64 -8.91 -13.22
N THR A 122 -6.70 -8.85 -11.87
CA THR A 122 -7.99 -8.56 -11.18
C THR A 122 -8.06 -7.58 -10.00
N SER A 123 -6.98 -7.12 -9.36
CA SER A 123 -7.15 -6.32 -8.15
C SER A 123 -7.47 -4.83 -8.44
N SER A 124 -8.72 -4.46 -8.22
CA SER A 124 -9.19 -3.07 -8.26
C SER A 124 -8.50 -2.18 -7.21
N LEU A 125 -7.95 -2.79 -6.14
CA LEU A 125 -7.18 -2.10 -5.11
C LEU A 125 -5.83 -1.61 -5.65
N LEU A 126 -5.05 -2.50 -6.26
CA LEU A 126 -3.77 -2.10 -6.84
C LEU A 126 -4.02 -1.16 -8.02
N ARG A 127 -5.04 -1.38 -8.86
CA ARG A 127 -5.42 -0.36 -9.88
C ARG A 127 -5.74 1.01 -9.29
N ARG A 128 -6.27 1.11 -8.06
CA ARG A 128 -6.54 2.39 -7.38
C ARG A 128 -5.26 3.06 -6.87
N TYR A 129 -4.32 2.29 -6.33
CA TYR A 129 -3.06 2.81 -5.79
C TYR A 129 -1.96 3.00 -6.85
N LEU A 130 -2.01 2.21 -7.92
CA LEU A 130 -1.13 2.22 -9.09
C LEU A 130 -1.74 2.99 -10.27
N ASN A 131 -2.87 3.69 -10.09
CA ASN A 131 -3.53 4.36 -11.21
C ASN A 131 -2.63 5.46 -11.80
N ALA A 132 -2.34 5.30 -13.08
CA ALA A 132 -1.28 6.02 -13.78
C ALA A 132 -1.48 7.52 -13.93
N LYS A 133 -2.71 8.02 -13.76
CA LYS A 133 -3.05 9.42 -14.01
C LYS A 133 -2.41 10.41 -13.00
N LYS A 134 -1.69 9.92 -11.99
CA LYS A 134 -0.91 10.72 -11.02
C LYS A 134 0.62 10.53 -11.11
N TYR A 135 1.16 9.95 -12.18
CA TYR A 135 2.60 9.63 -12.32
C TYR A 135 3.58 10.81 -12.42
N ASN A 136 3.16 12.05 -12.18
CA ASN A 136 4.06 13.20 -12.29
C ASN A 136 5.00 13.36 -11.10
N GLU A 137 4.72 12.71 -9.97
CA GLU A 137 5.51 12.88 -8.74
C GLU A 137 6.42 11.66 -8.48
N LEU A 138 7.66 11.92 -8.09
CA LEU A 138 8.73 10.91 -7.98
C LEU A 138 8.42 9.82 -6.93
N TYR A 139 7.78 10.20 -5.83
CA TYR A 139 7.35 9.27 -4.79
C TYR A 139 6.31 8.25 -5.27
N HIS A 140 5.43 8.62 -6.21
CA HIS A 140 4.43 7.71 -6.77
C HIS A 140 5.09 6.56 -7.52
N LYS A 141 6.14 6.86 -8.31
CA LYS A 141 6.94 5.85 -9.02
C LYS A 141 7.65 4.93 -8.04
N ARG A 142 8.26 5.49 -6.99
CA ARG A 142 8.96 4.69 -5.97
C ARG A 142 8.02 3.74 -5.22
N VAL A 143 6.84 4.21 -4.80
CA VAL A 143 5.85 3.35 -4.14
C VAL A 143 5.37 2.25 -5.09
N HIS A 144 5.14 2.59 -6.36
CA HIS A 144 4.80 1.62 -7.39
C HIS A 144 5.90 0.56 -7.51
N GLU A 145 7.16 0.95 -7.68
CA GLU A 145 8.28 0.03 -7.74
C GLU A 145 8.38 -0.86 -6.50
N ILE A 146 8.16 -0.34 -5.29
CA ILE A 146 8.22 -1.13 -4.05
C ILE A 146 7.09 -2.17 -4.01
N ILE A 147 5.88 -1.79 -4.40
CA ILE A 147 4.74 -2.71 -4.47
C ILE A 147 5.00 -3.82 -5.52
N HIS A 148 5.71 -3.50 -6.61
CA HIS A 148 6.04 -4.45 -7.68
C HIS A 148 7.31 -5.28 -7.46
N ARG A 149 8.31 -4.76 -6.74
CA ARG A 149 9.62 -5.39 -6.59
C ARG A 149 9.60 -6.60 -5.64
N SER A 150 8.55 -6.80 -4.85
CA SER A 150 8.49 -7.89 -3.88
C SER A 150 8.58 -9.32 -4.46
N ASN A 151 8.60 -9.50 -5.79
CA ASN A 151 8.85 -10.79 -6.46
C ASN A 151 10.21 -10.93 -7.15
N LEU A 152 11.01 -9.87 -7.34
CA LEU A 152 12.26 -10.02 -8.09
C LEU A 152 13.29 -10.90 -7.36
N GLU A 153 13.17 -11.02 -6.03
CA GLU A 153 14.04 -11.91 -5.23
C GLU A 153 13.54 -13.37 -5.22
N GLU A 154 12.26 -13.65 -5.51
CA GLU A 154 11.72 -15.01 -5.63
C GLU A 154 11.83 -15.55 -7.06
N GLU A 155 11.67 -14.69 -8.07
CA GLU A 155 11.80 -15.08 -9.49
C GLU A 155 13.27 -15.30 -9.91
N GLU A 156 14.27 -14.64 -9.33
CA GLU A 156 15.68 -14.90 -9.67
C GLU A 156 16.18 -16.31 -9.29
N GLU A 157 15.51 -17.00 -8.34
CA GLU A 157 15.79 -18.41 -8.03
C GLU A 157 15.09 -19.37 -8.99
N GLU A 158 13.94 -19.01 -9.57
CA GLU A 158 13.17 -19.84 -10.50
C GLU A 158 13.56 -19.61 -11.99
N TYR A 159 13.99 -18.39 -12.35
CA TYR A 159 14.37 -17.99 -13.71
C TYR A 159 15.74 -18.49 -14.16
N ASN A 160 16.53 -19.07 -13.25
CA ASN A 160 17.72 -19.84 -13.65
C ASN A 160 17.36 -21.19 -14.30
N ASN A 161 16.07 -21.51 -14.52
CA ASN A 161 15.64 -22.78 -15.10
C ASN A 161 14.57 -22.75 -16.21
N SER A 162 14.16 -21.59 -16.75
CA SER A 162 13.34 -21.60 -17.97
C SER A 162 13.52 -20.34 -18.80
N HIS A 163 14.46 -20.47 -19.74
CA HIS A 163 14.50 -19.71 -20.97
C HIS A 163 13.39 -20.24 -21.88
N ASP A 164 12.36 -19.44 -22.17
CA ASP A 164 11.69 -19.44 -23.47
C ASP A 164 10.82 -18.18 -23.60
N ASP A 165 11.00 -17.52 -24.74
CA ASP A 165 10.25 -16.39 -25.26
C ASP A 165 8.75 -16.73 -25.39
N ASP A 166 7.86 -15.76 -25.12
CA ASP A 166 6.71 -15.50 -26.00
C ASP A 166 6.05 -14.14 -25.68
N ASP A 167 5.92 -13.34 -26.73
CA ASP A 167 5.24 -12.04 -26.80
C ASP A 167 3.72 -12.19 -26.64
N ASP A 168 3.15 -11.71 -25.53
CA ASP A 168 1.68 -11.56 -25.39
C ASP A 168 1.26 -10.08 -25.49
N HIS A 169 0.86 -9.69 -26.69
CA HIS A 169 0.02 -8.52 -26.95
C HIS A 169 -1.38 -8.72 -26.31
N ILE A 170 -1.61 -8.11 -25.14
CA ILE A 170 -2.95 -8.03 -24.55
C ILE A 170 -3.81 -7.01 -25.31
N LEU A 171 -4.83 -7.51 -26.02
CA LEU A 171 -5.93 -6.74 -26.61
C LEU A 171 -6.83 -6.16 -25.51
N ASP A 172 -6.90 -4.82 -25.43
CA ASP A 172 -7.88 -4.11 -24.61
C ASP A 172 -9.27 -4.17 -25.29
N LEU A 173 -10.15 -5.01 -24.77
CA LEU A 173 -11.51 -5.24 -25.28
C LEU A 173 -12.56 -4.41 -24.53
N THR A 174 -12.20 -3.26 -23.95
CA THR A 174 -13.15 -2.44 -23.15
C THR A 174 -13.47 -1.05 -23.68
N LEU A 175 -13.08 -0.72 -24.92
CA LEU A 175 -13.39 0.58 -25.52
C LEU A 175 -13.86 0.41 -26.97
N ASP A 176 -15.12 0.03 -27.14
CA ASP A 176 -15.94 0.43 -28.28
C ASP A 176 -17.42 0.36 -27.86
N GLU A 177 -18.22 1.29 -28.38
CA GLU A 177 -19.65 1.52 -28.12
C GLU A 177 -20.00 2.40 -26.91
N PHE A 178 -19.56 3.67 -26.91
CA PHE A 178 -20.40 4.81 -26.48
C PHE A 178 -19.78 6.14 -26.96
N GLU A 179 -19.61 6.31 -28.27
CA GLU A 179 -19.57 7.64 -28.89
C GLU A 179 -20.84 7.80 -29.73
N GLU A 180 -21.92 8.20 -29.06
CA GLU A 180 -23.12 8.69 -29.70
C GLU A 180 -22.82 9.99 -30.46
N ASN A 181 -22.79 9.86 -31.78
CA ASN A 181 -23.32 10.77 -32.78
C ASN A 181 -23.42 12.27 -32.41
N HIS A 182 -22.53 13.04 -33.02
CA HIS A 182 -22.70 14.44 -33.38
C HIS A 182 -24.13 14.76 -33.86
N ILE A 183 -24.86 15.61 -33.13
CA ILE A 183 -25.88 16.48 -33.71
C ILE A 183 -25.61 17.92 -33.21
N SER A 184 -25.24 18.78 -34.16
CA SER A 184 -25.09 20.21 -33.97
C SER A 184 -26.44 20.86 -33.68
N PHE A 185 -26.51 21.67 -32.63
CA PHE A 185 -27.59 22.65 -32.50
C PHE A 185 -27.08 23.98 -33.05
N ASP A 186 -27.39 24.23 -34.31
CA ASP A 186 -27.30 25.56 -34.91
C ASP A 186 -28.37 26.47 -34.32
N CYS A 187 -27.92 27.68 -33.98
CA CYS A 187 -28.71 28.80 -33.53
C CYS A 187 -29.27 29.55 -34.76
N HIS A 188 -30.60 29.67 -34.89
CA HIS A 188 -31.35 30.80 -35.48
C HIS A 188 -32.84 30.46 -35.64
N ARG A 189 -33.73 31.06 -34.84
CA ARG A 189 -34.49 32.29 -35.15
C ARG A 189 -35.44 32.64 -34.02
#